data_AF-A0A383BBR7-F1
#
_entry.id   AF-A0A383BBR7-F1
#
_cell.length_a   1.000
_cell.length_b   1.000
_cell.length_c   1.000
_cell.angle_alpha   90.00
_cell.angle_beta   90.00
_cell.angle_gamma   90.00
#
_symmetry.space_group_name_H-M   'P 1'
#
loop_
_entity.id
_entity.type
_entity.pdbx_description
1 polymer ?
#
loop_
_entity_poly.entity_id
_entity_poly.type
_entity_poly.pdbx_seq_one_letter_code
_entity_poly.pdbx_strand_id
1 'polypeptide(L)' 'KNFITKLSSFFVLNIFKKFKKKFDPRKYNGAIFLGLNGPVVKSHGSTDSLGFAYSIKMCNKIVKGELLNKIKKNFEDSSE' A
#
# COMPACT_ATOMS: atom_id res chain seq x y z
N LYS A 1 -30.83 -21.46 20.91
CA LYS A 1 -29.65 -20.64 20.53
C LYS A 1 -28.42 -21.27 21.19
N ASN A 2 -27.62 -22.01 20.43
CA ASN A 2 -26.59 -22.89 20.99
C ASN A 2 -25.31 -22.11 21.35
N PHE A 3 -24.65 -22.49 22.45
CA PHE A 3 -23.44 -21.86 22.95
C PHE A 3 -22.28 -21.92 21.95
N ILE A 4 -22.19 -23.04 21.23
CA ILE A 4 -21.22 -23.30 20.14
C ILE A 4 -21.35 -22.27 19.02
N THR A 5 -22.59 -21.91 18.63
CA THR A 5 -22.85 -20.91 17.59
C THR A 5 -22.43 -19.50 18.01
N LYS A 6 -22.54 -19.18 19.31
CA LYS A 6 -22.10 -17.88 19.85
C LYS A 6 -20.58 -17.76 19.85
N LEU A 7 -19.87 -18.84 20.18
CA LEU A 7 -18.41 -18.87 20.15
C LEU A 7 -17.87 -18.83 18.72
N SER A 8 -18.43 -19.59 17.79
CA SER A 8 -18.00 -19.57 16.38
C SER A 8 -18.23 -18.20 15.73
N SER A 9 -19.34 -17.52 16.04
CA SER A 9 -19.61 -16.16 15.55
C SER A 9 -18.54 -15.16 15.98
N PHE A 10 -18.02 -15.24 17.19
CA PHE A 10 -16.94 -14.35 17.66
C PHE A 10 -15.64 -14.52 16.85
N PHE A 11 -15.26 -15.75 16.53
CA PHE A 11 -14.10 -16.02 15.67
C PHE A 11 -14.31 -15.48 14.25
N VAL A 12 -15.48 -15.72 13.66
CA VAL A 12 -15.83 -15.21 12.32
C VAL A 12 -15.75 -13.70 12.27
N LEU A 13 -16.29 -12.99 13.27
CA LEU A 13 -16.25 -11.52 13.32
C LEU A 13 -14.81 -10.98 13.36
N ASN A 14 -13.90 -11.63 14.09
CA ASN A 14 -12.50 -11.23 14.14
C ASN A 14 -11.78 -11.44 12.80
N ILE A 15 -12.07 -12.56 12.13
CA ILE A 15 -11.55 -12.84 10.79
C ILE A 15 -12.06 -11.80 9.79
N PHE A 16 -13.37 -11.52 9.79
CA PHE A 16 -13.98 -10.52 8.92
C PHE A 16 -13.43 -9.11 9.16
N LYS A 17 -13.19 -8.72 10.42
CA LYS A 17 -12.55 -7.42 10.74
C LYS A 17 -11.14 -7.32 10.15
N LYS A 18 -10.33 -8.39 10.27
CA LYS A 18 -8.98 -8.44 9.66
C LYS A 18 -9.06 -8.39 8.14
N PHE A 19 -10.01 -9.13 7.55
CA PHE A 19 -10.25 -9.15 6.12
C PHE A 19 -10.62 -7.76 5.60
N LYS A 20 -11.61 -7.09 6.21
CA LYS A 20 -12.00 -5.72 5.88
C LYS A 20 -10.82 -4.75 5.95
N LYS A 21 -9.96 -4.87 6.96
CA LYS A 21 -8.75 -4.04 7.08
C LYS A 21 -7.72 -4.31 5.98
N LYS A 22 -7.66 -5.51 5.41
CA LYS A 22 -6.72 -5.86 4.33
C LYS A 22 -7.20 -5.30 2.98
N PHE A 23 -8.51 -5.26 2.78
CA PHE A 23 -9.17 -4.72 1.58
C PHE A 23 -9.49 -3.21 1.67
N ASP A 24 -8.85 -2.48 2.58
CA ASP A 24 -9.05 -1.03 2.69
C ASP A 24 -8.25 -0.31 1.58
N PRO A 25 -8.92 0.30 0.57
CA PRO A 25 -8.24 0.91 -0.57
C PRO A 25 -7.36 2.09 -0.17
N ARG A 26 -7.64 2.74 0.97
CA ARG A 26 -6.85 3.88 1.48
C ARG A 26 -5.40 3.51 1.74
N LYS A 27 -5.11 2.23 2.02
CA LYS A 27 -3.76 1.73 2.28
C LYS A 27 -2.86 1.67 1.04
N TYR A 28 -3.46 1.73 -0.13
CA TYR A 28 -2.79 1.61 -1.43
C TYR A 28 -2.74 2.94 -2.19
N ASN A 29 -2.94 4.06 -1.48
CA ASN A 29 -2.83 5.38 -2.07
C ASN A 29 -1.36 5.74 -2.36
N GLY A 30 -1.14 6.68 -3.28
CA GLY A 30 0.17 7.11 -3.77
C GLY A 30 0.56 6.42 -5.08
N ALA A 31 0.20 7.04 -6.20
CA ALA A 31 0.65 6.61 -7.52
C ALA A 31 2.09 7.09 -7.76
N ILE A 32 2.97 6.17 -8.18
CA ILE A 32 4.37 6.49 -8.47
C ILE A 32 4.48 6.99 -9.91
N PHE A 33 5.17 8.11 -10.12
CA PHE A 33 5.53 8.56 -11.46
C PHE A 33 6.93 8.07 -11.79
N LEU A 34 7.02 7.18 -12.77
CA LEU A 34 8.27 6.61 -13.26
C LEU A 34 8.84 7.45 -14.41
N GLY A 35 10.15 7.34 -14.66
CA GLY A 35 10.83 8.07 -15.73
C GLY A 35 11.25 9.50 -15.41
N LEU A 36 11.05 9.96 -14.17
CA LEU A 36 11.53 11.25 -13.69
C LEU A 36 12.88 11.12 -13.00
N ASN A 37 13.61 12.24 -12.89
CA ASN A 37 14.92 12.30 -12.23
C ASN A 37 14.86 12.18 -10.70
N GLY A 38 13.68 12.06 -10.11
CA GLY A 38 13.48 11.99 -8.67
C GLY A 38 12.18 11.27 -8.28
N PRO A 39 12.02 10.89 -6.99
CA PRO A 39 10.87 10.16 -6.51
C PRO A 39 9.66 11.08 -6.44
N VAL A 40 8.68 10.84 -7.30
CA VAL A 40 7.43 11.61 -7.34
C VAL A 40 6.25 10.68 -7.09
N VAL A 41 5.42 11.04 -6.11
CA VAL A 41 4.22 10.30 -5.74
C VAL A 41 3.02 11.24 -5.73
N LYS A 42 1.98 10.90 -6.48
CA LYS A 42 0.69 11.61 -6.49
C LYS A 42 -0.30 10.92 -5.56
N SER A 43 -0.90 11.67 -4.64
CA SER A 43 -2.03 11.18 -3.84
C SER A 43 -3.36 11.36 -4.57
N HIS A 44 -4.33 10.49 -4.29
CA HIS A 44 -5.70 10.64 -4.80
C HIS A 44 -6.38 11.86 -4.15
N GLY A 45 -6.96 12.77 -4.96
CA GLY A 45 -7.48 14.05 -4.47
C GLY A 45 -8.64 13.95 -3.48
N SER A 46 -9.46 12.90 -3.57
CA SER A 46 -10.60 12.67 -2.65
C SER A 46 -10.25 11.77 -1.46
N THR A 47 -8.96 11.67 -1.10
CA THR A 47 -8.51 10.84 0.02
C THR A 47 -8.73 11.51 1.37
N ASP A 48 -8.96 10.70 2.40
CA ASP A 48 -8.87 11.14 3.79
C ASP A 48 -7.41 11.28 4.26
N SER A 49 -7.22 11.83 5.45
CA SER A 49 -5.89 12.03 6.06
C SER A 49 -5.10 10.73 6.22
N LEU A 50 -5.78 9.62 6.51
CA LEU A 50 -5.16 8.30 6.60
C LEU A 50 -4.60 7.86 5.24
N GLY A 51 -5.39 7.95 4.16
CA GLY A 51 -4.92 7.60 2.83
C GLY A 51 -3.80 8.51 2.34
N PHE A 52 -3.84 9.81 2.68
CA PHE A 52 -2.73 10.72 2.39
C PHE A 52 -1.44 10.32 3.13
N ALA A 53 -1.53 9.94 4.40
CA ALA A 53 -0.39 9.42 5.16
C ALA A 53 0.19 8.14 4.52
N TYR A 54 -0.64 7.29 3.91
CA TYR A 54 -0.16 6.16 3.12
C TYR A 54 0.60 6.58 1.86
N SER A 55 0.20 7.66 1.17
CA SER A 55 0.98 8.22 0.05
C SER A 55 2.36 8.71 0.49
N ILE A 56 2.47 9.39 1.63
CA ILE A 56 3.77 9.80 2.20
C ILE A 56 4.61 8.57 2.55
N LYS A 57 3.99 7.56 3.20
CA LYS A 57 4.65 6.30 3.53
C LYS A 57 5.14 5.58 2.28
N MET A 58 4.40 5.65 1.17
CA MET A 58 4.81 5.11 -0.12
C MET A 58 6.03 5.83 -0.67
N CYS A 59 6.05 7.17 -0.64
CA CYS A 59 7.21 7.95 -1.04
C CYS A 59 8.45 7.59 -0.21
N ASN A 60 8.31 7.46 1.12
CA ASN A 60 9.40 7.04 1.99
C ASN A 60 9.92 5.63 1.64
N LYS A 61 9.04 4.69 1.27
CA LYS A 61 9.45 3.35 0.82
C LYS A 61 10.23 3.40 -0.49
N ILE A 62 9.84 4.25 -1.44
CA ILE A 62 10.53 4.42 -2.72
C ILE A 62 11.96 4.93 -2.49
N VAL A 63 12.11 5.93 -1.63
CA VAL A 63 13.41 6.51 -1.27
C VAL A 63 14.27 5.48 -0.55
N LYS A 64 13.77 4.86 0.52
CA LYS A 64 14.51 3.84 1.28
C LYS A 64 14.83 2.59 0.46
N GLY A 65 13.97 2.25 -0.49
CA GLY A 65 14.15 1.10 -1.37
C GLY A 65 15.05 1.36 -2.56
N GLU A 66 15.55 2.60 -2.72
CA GLU A 66 16.37 3.05 -3.85
C GLU A 66 15.79 2.65 -5.21
N LEU A 67 14.46 2.78 -5.35
CA LEU A 67 13.73 2.26 -6.53
C LEU A 67 14.30 2.83 -7.84
N LEU A 68 14.65 4.11 -7.86
CA LEU A 68 15.20 4.78 -9.05
C LEU A 68 16.54 4.18 -9.46
N ASN A 69 17.44 3.93 -8.51
CA ASN A 69 18.75 3.34 -8.78
C ASN A 69 18.60 1.92 -9.33
N LYS A 70 17.66 1.14 -8.77
CA LYS A 70 17.35 -0.21 -9.26
C LYS A 70 16.78 -0.20 -10.68
N ILE A 71 15.89 0.73 -10.99
CA ILE A 71 15.34 0.87 -12.33
C ILE A 71 16.45 1.24 -13.31
N LYS A 72 17.29 2.24 -13.00
CA LYS A 72 18.43 2.64 -13.85
C LYS A 72 19.37 1.47 -14.13
N LYS A 73 19.78 0.77 -13.06
CA LYS A 73 20.65 -0.40 -13.18
C LYS A 73 20.06 -1.48 -14.08
N ASN A 74 18.78 -1.81 -13.93
CA ASN A 74 18.13 -2.81 -14.80
C ASN A 74 18.10 -2.38 -16.28
N PHE A 75 17.99 -1.07 -16.57
CA PHE A 75 18.06 -0.59 -17.95
C PHE A 75 19.48 -0.72 -18.52
N GLU A 76 20.51 -0.37 -17.74
CA GLU A 76 21.92 -0.53 -18.12
C GLU A 76 22.24 -2.00 -18.40
N ASP A 77 21.90 -2.90 -17.47
CA ASP A 77 22.09 -4.36 -17.60
C ASP A 77 21.33 -4.97 -18.80
N SER A 78 20.26 -4.32 -19.28
CA SER A 78 19.47 -4.79 -20.44
C SER A 78 19.97 -4.27 -21.79
N SER A 79 20.89 -3.30 -21.77
CA SER A 79 21.48 -2.68 -22.96
C SER A 79 22.86 -3.25 -23.32
N GLU A 80 23.44 -4.07 -22.45
CA GLU A 80 24.59 -4.95 -22.71
C GLU A 80 24.12 -6.31 -23.27
#